data_AF-A0A8H6QUH1-F1
#
_entry.id   AF-A0A8H6QUH1-F1
#
_cell.length_a   1.000
_cell.length_b   1.000
_cell.length_c   1.000
_cell.angle_alpha   90.00
_cell.angle_beta   90.00
_cell.angle_gamma   90.00
#
_symmetry.space_group_name_H-M   'P 1'
#
loop_
_entity.id
_entity.type
_entity.pdbx_description
1 polymer ?
#
loop_
_entity_poly.entity_id
_entity_poly.type
_entity_poly.pdbx_seq_one_letter_code
_entity_poly.pdbx_strand_id
1 'polypeptide(L)'
;MLPTPSTDHVSFDTIYEPSEDSYLFLDTLSSASESQWLSERFNSTSTTSPLVVEVGTGSGVVLAFVAANSHEIFGRRDILTLGTDVNRNACLATRTTVHTAIQERQAAAALKSTHIASVLGDLCSPLRPGSVDVLLFNPPYVPTEQLPRLPLVTEHEAEAAAEPLSRGHGWDGDDESVA
;
A
#
# COMPACT_ATOMS: atom_id res chain seq x y z
N MET A 1 -2.75 0.02 -21.85
CA MET A 1 -3.02 0.00 -20.41
C MET A 1 -1.71 -0.25 -19.68
N LEU A 2 -1.47 0.46 -18.59
CA LEU A 2 -0.30 0.26 -17.75
C LEU A 2 -0.52 -1.01 -16.89
N PRO A 3 0.54 -1.73 -16.50
CA PRO A 3 0.39 -2.97 -15.75
C PRO A 3 -0.10 -2.72 -14.32
N THR A 4 -1.06 -3.53 -13.88
CA THR A 4 -1.52 -3.60 -12.50
C THR A 4 -0.45 -4.27 -11.61
N PRO A 5 -0.09 -3.71 -10.45
CA PRO A 5 0.80 -4.34 -9.49
C PRO A 5 0.27 -5.70 -8.98
N SER A 6 1.18 -6.64 -8.72
CA SER A 6 0.82 -7.88 -8.02
C SER A 6 0.47 -7.58 -6.55
N THR A 7 -0.59 -8.22 -6.08
CA THR A 7 -1.00 -8.26 -4.67
C THR A 7 -1.03 -9.70 -4.13
N ASP A 8 -0.26 -10.61 -4.75
CA ASP A 8 -0.29 -12.05 -4.40
C ASP A 8 0.16 -12.34 -2.96
N HIS A 9 0.92 -11.44 -2.34
CA HIS A 9 1.34 -11.54 -0.93
C HIS A 9 0.28 -11.12 0.07
N VAL A 10 -0.85 -10.56 -0.39
CA VAL A 10 -1.87 -9.98 0.49
C VAL A 10 -2.86 -11.05 0.94
N SER A 11 -3.06 -11.18 2.25
CA SER A 11 -4.19 -11.94 2.82
C SER A 11 -5.42 -11.04 2.86
N PHE A 12 -6.44 -11.42 2.09
CA PHE A 12 -7.70 -10.66 1.98
C PHE A 12 -8.71 -10.98 3.08
N ASP A 13 -8.33 -11.78 4.09
CA ASP A 13 -9.18 -12.04 5.26
C ASP A 13 -9.42 -10.76 6.07
N THR A 14 -8.43 -9.87 6.08
CA THR A 14 -8.47 -8.61 6.84
C THR A 14 -8.21 -7.39 5.98
N ILE A 15 -7.88 -7.55 4.70
CA ILE A 15 -7.48 -6.47 3.80
C ILE A 15 -8.41 -6.44 2.60
N TYR A 16 -8.75 -5.24 2.15
CA TYR A 16 -9.55 -5.05 0.96
C TYR A 16 -8.85 -5.61 -0.30
N GLU A 17 -9.51 -6.56 -0.96
CA GLU A 17 -9.09 -7.10 -2.25
C GLU A 17 -9.40 -6.10 -3.38
N PRO A 18 -8.44 -5.81 -4.29
CA PRO A 18 -8.70 -4.96 -5.45
C PRO A 18 -9.92 -5.43 -6.26
N SER A 19 -10.93 -4.55 -6.39
CA SER A 19 -12.15 -4.82 -7.15
C SER A 19 -12.38 -3.78 -8.26
N GLU A 20 -13.56 -3.79 -8.88
CA GLU A 20 -13.92 -2.94 -10.02
C GLU A 20 -13.70 -1.44 -9.74
N ASP A 21 -13.94 -1.00 -8.52
CA ASP A 21 -13.69 0.38 -8.07
C ASP A 21 -12.21 0.76 -8.12
N SER A 22 -11.35 -0.17 -7.71
CA SER A 22 -9.89 -0.05 -7.71
C SER A 22 -9.39 0.01 -9.15
N TYR A 23 -9.88 -0.88 -10.02
CA TYR A 23 -9.50 -0.90 -11.43
C TYR A 23 -9.99 0.34 -12.19
N LEU A 24 -11.20 0.83 -11.91
CA LEU A 24 -11.68 2.10 -12.44
C LEU A 24 -10.78 3.27 -12.01
N PHE A 25 -10.24 3.24 -10.78
CA PHE A 25 -9.31 4.24 -10.30
C PHE A 25 -7.97 4.17 -11.07
N LEU A 26 -7.42 2.97 -11.32
CA LEU A 26 -6.21 2.80 -12.13
C LEU A 26 -6.41 3.28 -13.58
N ASP A 27 -7.56 2.96 -14.17
CA ASP A 27 -7.93 3.39 -15.52
C ASP A 27 -8.06 4.91 -15.59
N THR A 28 -8.63 5.54 -14.56
CA THR A 28 -8.75 6.99 -14.47
C THR A 28 -7.37 7.65 -14.42
N LEU A 29 -6.50 7.18 -13.53
CA LEU A 29 -5.14 7.72 -13.35
C LEU A 29 -4.26 7.55 -14.59
N SER A 30 -4.45 6.46 -15.34
CA SER A 30 -3.73 6.19 -16.59
C SER A 30 -4.43 6.68 -17.85
N SER A 31 -5.59 7.34 -17.71
CA SER A 31 -6.29 7.94 -18.84
C SER A 31 -5.46 9.07 -19.45
N ALA A 32 -5.58 9.25 -20.76
CA ALA A 32 -4.80 10.26 -21.48
C ALA A 32 -5.00 11.68 -20.92
N SER A 33 -6.24 12.03 -20.56
CA SER A 33 -6.57 13.33 -19.99
C SER A 33 -5.96 13.53 -18.59
N GLU A 34 -6.07 12.53 -17.72
CA GLU A 34 -5.60 12.66 -16.33
C GLU A 34 -4.07 12.65 -16.26
N SER A 35 -3.42 11.71 -16.96
CA SER A 35 -1.96 11.65 -17.03
C SER A 35 -1.35 12.89 -17.70
N GLN A 36 -2.01 13.46 -18.71
CA GLN A 36 -1.57 14.72 -19.31
C GLN A 36 -1.66 15.86 -18.29
N TRP A 37 -2.78 16.00 -17.58
CA TRP A 37 -2.95 17.05 -16.57
C TRP A 37 -1.91 16.94 -15.45
N LEU A 38 -1.71 15.73 -14.89
CA LEU A 38 -0.71 15.47 -13.84
C LEU A 38 0.70 15.77 -14.34
N SER A 39 1.03 15.35 -15.56
CA SER A 39 2.32 15.63 -16.17
C SER A 39 2.56 17.13 -16.36
N GLU A 40 1.60 17.86 -16.94
CA GLU A 40 1.73 19.31 -17.13
C GLU A 40 1.87 20.05 -15.79
N ARG A 41 1.12 19.62 -14.78
CA ARG A 41 1.13 20.20 -13.43
C ARG A 41 2.46 20.01 -12.71
N PHE A 42 3.08 18.83 -12.81
CA PHE A 42 4.23 18.45 -11.96
C PHE A 42 5.57 18.29 -12.70
N ASN A 43 5.60 18.30 -14.04
CA ASN A 43 6.83 18.21 -14.83
C ASN A 43 7.46 19.60 -15.12
N SER A 44 6.64 20.64 -15.24
CA SER A 44 7.05 21.89 -15.91
C SER A 44 7.60 23.01 -15.02
N THR A 45 7.45 22.95 -13.69
CA THR A 45 7.63 24.16 -12.85
C THR A 45 8.37 24.00 -11.52
N SER A 46 8.63 22.79 -11.02
CA SER A 46 9.20 22.61 -9.68
C SER A 46 10.30 21.55 -9.64
N THR A 47 11.46 21.92 -9.08
CA THR A 47 12.55 20.98 -8.76
C THR A 47 12.20 20.05 -7.61
N THR A 48 11.11 20.29 -6.88
CA THR A 48 10.71 19.48 -5.74
C THR A 48 9.95 18.24 -6.21
N SER A 49 10.28 17.10 -5.63
CA SER A 49 9.54 15.85 -5.78
C SER A 49 8.14 15.96 -5.17
N PRO A 50 7.06 15.73 -5.95
CA PRO A 50 5.70 15.83 -5.41
C PRO A 50 5.41 14.69 -4.44
N LEU A 51 4.71 14.99 -3.34
CA LEU A 51 4.19 14.02 -2.39
C LEU A 51 2.78 13.56 -2.78
N VAL A 52 2.69 12.30 -3.18
CA VAL A 52 1.44 11.59 -3.43
C VAL A 52 1.06 10.80 -2.17
N VAL A 53 -0.14 11.04 -1.65
CA VAL A 53 -0.67 10.34 -0.50
C VAL A 53 -1.92 9.56 -0.88
N GLU A 54 -1.98 8.28 -0.49
CA GLU A 54 -3.23 7.50 -0.50
C GLU A 54 -3.78 7.36 0.91
N VAL A 55 -5.08 7.64 1.08
CA VAL A 55 -5.84 7.40 2.31
C VAL A 55 -6.66 6.13 2.15
N GLY A 56 -6.63 5.26 3.16
CA GLY A 56 -7.28 3.94 3.11
C GLY A 56 -6.64 3.06 2.04
N THR A 57 -5.33 2.80 2.16
CA THR A 57 -4.56 2.15 1.10
C THR A 57 -4.95 0.70 0.85
N GLY A 58 -5.55 0.00 1.81
CA GLY A 58 -5.94 -1.41 1.65
C GLY A 58 -4.77 -2.30 1.23
N SER A 59 -4.89 -2.97 0.09
CA SER A 59 -3.82 -3.78 -0.52
C SER A 59 -2.63 -2.94 -1.03
N GLY A 60 -2.80 -1.63 -1.18
CA GLY A 60 -1.82 -0.69 -1.72
C GLY A 60 -1.73 -0.68 -3.25
N VAL A 61 -2.66 -1.34 -3.96
CA VAL A 61 -2.60 -1.50 -5.41
C VAL A 61 -2.61 -0.16 -6.16
N VAL A 62 -3.38 0.83 -5.67
CA VAL A 62 -3.49 2.15 -6.31
C VAL A 62 -2.21 2.96 -6.12
N LEU A 63 -1.73 3.12 -4.89
CA LEU A 63 -0.46 3.80 -4.64
C LEU A 63 0.72 3.11 -5.34
N ALA A 64 0.73 1.78 -5.39
CA ALA A 64 1.75 1.00 -6.08
C ALA A 64 1.71 1.23 -7.60
N PHE A 65 0.52 1.27 -8.20
CA PHE A 65 0.35 1.54 -9.63
C PHE A 65 0.86 2.93 -9.99
N VAL A 66 0.51 3.93 -9.18
CA VAL A 66 0.99 5.31 -9.33
C VAL A 66 2.52 5.39 -9.20
N ALA A 67 3.08 4.78 -8.16
CA ALA A 67 4.52 4.79 -7.92
C ALA A 67 5.29 4.10 -9.07
N ALA A 68 4.84 2.92 -9.49
CA ALA A 68 5.52 2.10 -10.47
C ALA A 68 5.47 2.70 -11.88
N ASN A 69 4.38 3.40 -12.22
CA ASN A 69 4.17 4.02 -13.53
C ASN A 69 4.22 5.56 -13.48
N SER A 70 4.95 6.12 -12.52
CA SER A 70 5.04 7.57 -12.30
C SER A 70 5.58 8.33 -13.51
N HIS A 71 6.45 7.71 -14.32
CA HIS A 71 6.91 8.31 -15.57
C HIS A 71 5.78 8.55 -16.56
N GLU A 72 4.87 7.59 -16.71
CA GLU A 72 3.74 7.68 -17.64
C GLU A 72 2.64 8.59 -17.09
N ILE A 73 2.44 8.64 -15.77
CA ILE A 73 1.36 9.40 -15.13
C ILE A 73 1.77 10.85 -14.83
N PHE A 74 3.00 11.09 -14.37
CA PHE A 74 3.50 12.40 -13.94
C PHE A 74 4.59 12.99 -14.86
N GLY A 75 5.04 12.24 -15.87
CA GLY A 75 6.18 12.64 -16.70
C GLY A 75 7.53 12.60 -15.97
N ARG A 76 7.58 12.09 -14.74
CA ARG A 76 8.77 12.07 -13.88
C ARG A 76 8.78 10.84 -12.97
N ARG A 77 9.97 10.38 -12.57
CA ARG A 77 10.12 9.17 -11.74
C ARG A 77 10.41 9.45 -10.28
N ASP A 78 10.79 10.66 -9.92
CA ASP A 78 11.20 11.04 -8.57
C ASP A 78 10.04 11.51 -7.69
N ILE A 79 8.86 10.90 -7.81
CA ILE A 79 7.74 11.19 -6.91
C ILE A 79 7.96 10.52 -5.54
N LEU A 80 7.37 11.10 -4.50
CA LEU A 80 7.33 10.55 -3.16
C LEU A 80 5.96 9.98 -2.88
N THR A 81 5.87 8.77 -2.31
CA THR A 81 4.58 8.16 -1.96
C THR A 81 4.46 7.88 -0.47
N LEU A 82 3.29 8.13 0.09
CA LEU A 82 2.95 7.80 1.48
C LEU A 82 1.53 7.24 1.54
N GLY A 83 1.34 6.17 2.30
CA GLY A 83 0.03 5.58 2.57
C GLY A 83 -0.44 5.88 3.99
N THR A 84 -1.73 6.05 4.18
CA THR A 84 -2.38 6.01 5.50
C THR A 84 -3.48 4.96 5.50
N ASP A 85 -3.57 4.16 6.55
CA ASP A 85 -4.68 3.23 6.73
C ASP A 85 -4.95 3.04 8.23
N VAL A 86 -6.19 2.75 8.59
CA VAL A 86 -6.59 2.43 9.97
C VAL A 86 -6.28 0.97 10.33
N ASN A 87 -6.00 0.14 9.32
CA ASN A 87 -5.66 -1.25 9.47
C ASN A 87 -4.13 -1.45 9.35
N ARG A 88 -3.54 -2.06 10.38
CA ARG A 88 -2.10 -2.35 10.42
C ARG A 88 -1.68 -3.32 9.31
N ASN A 89 -2.49 -4.34 9.02
CA ASN A 89 -2.19 -5.32 7.99
C ASN A 89 -2.22 -4.67 6.60
N ALA A 90 -3.14 -3.73 6.36
CA ALA A 90 -3.19 -2.93 5.12
C ALA A 90 -1.92 -2.07 4.95
N CYS A 91 -1.45 -1.41 6.02
CA CYS A 91 -0.19 -0.65 5.98
C CYS A 91 1.02 -1.55 5.63
N LEU A 92 1.09 -2.75 6.21
CA LEU A 92 2.17 -3.70 5.92
C LEU A 92 2.10 -4.23 4.48
N ALA A 93 0.91 -4.60 4.02
CA ALA A 93 0.66 -5.04 2.65
C ALA A 93 1.04 -3.94 1.66
N THR A 94 0.57 -2.71 1.88
CA THR A 94 0.83 -1.54 1.04
C THR A 94 2.33 -1.30 0.87
N ARG A 95 3.11 -1.32 1.95
CA ARG A 95 4.57 -1.18 1.87
C ARG A 95 5.19 -2.22 0.95
N THR A 96 4.80 -3.49 1.08
CA THR A 96 5.30 -4.58 0.24
C THR A 96 4.86 -4.39 -1.22
N THR A 97 3.58 -4.12 -1.46
CA THR A 97 3.01 -3.93 -2.81
C THR A 97 3.72 -2.80 -3.55
N VAL A 98 3.86 -1.62 -2.92
CA VAL A 98 4.50 -0.45 -3.53
C VAL A 98 5.97 -0.71 -3.81
N HIS A 99 6.70 -1.31 -2.87
CA HIS A 99 8.12 -1.59 -3.05
C HIS A 99 8.38 -2.60 -4.17
N THR A 100 7.63 -3.70 -4.19
CA THR A 100 7.71 -4.72 -5.26
C THR A 100 7.42 -4.09 -6.62
N ALA A 101 6.33 -3.31 -6.75
CA ALA A 101 5.96 -2.69 -8.01
C ALA A 101 7.01 -1.69 -8.55
N ILE A 102 7.60 -0.87 -7.66
CA ILE A 102 8.71 0.03 -8.03
C ILE A 102 9.93 -0.78 -8.49
N GLN A 103 10.28 -1.84 -7.77
CA GLN A 103 11.42 -2.68 -8.14
C GLN A 103 11.21 -3.32 -9.52
N GLU A 104 10.06 -3.92 -9.78
CA GLU A 104 9.75 -4.58 -11.05
C GLU A 104 9.75 -3.61 -12.24
N ARG A 105 9.16 -2.42 -12.07
CA ARG A 105 8.97 -1.47 -13.17
C ARG A 105 10.12 -0.49 -13.36
N GLN A 106 10.90 -0.24 -12.32
CA GLN A 106 11.92 0.82 -12.31
C GLN A 106 13.32 0.32 -11.94
N ALA A 107 13.58 -1.00 -11.91
CA ALA A 107 14.89 -1.58 -11.58
C ALA A 107 16.07 -0.90 -12.31
N ALA A 108 15.95 -0.71 -13.62
CA ALA A 108 16.99 -0.15 -14.49
C ALA A 108 16.94 1.39 -14.61
N ALA A 109 15.99 2.07 -13.97
CA ALA A 109 15.86 3.52 -14.06
C ALA A 109 16.89 4.23 -13.16
N ALA A 110 17.49 5.31 -13.67
CA ALA A 110 18.43 6.15 -12.91
C ALA A 110 17.77 6.88 -11.73
N LEU A 111 16.51 7.28 -11.90
CA LEU A 111 15.64 7.84 -10.86
C LEU A 111 14.44 6.94 -10.68
N LYS A 112 14.02 6.75 -9.42
CA LYS A 112 12.93 5.88 -9.03
C LYS A 112 12.02 6.60 -8.06
N SER A 113 10.76 6.20 -8.06
CA SER A 113 9.80 6.68 -7.08
C SER A 113 10.19 6.15 -5.71
N THR A 114 9.95 6.93 -4.67
CA THR A 114 10.34 6.58 -3.30
C THR A 114 9.11 6.46 -2.44
N HIS A 115 8.87 5.27 -1.91
CA HIS A 115 7.86 5.08 -0.87
C HIS A 115 8.44 5.47 0.49
N ILE A 116 7.91 6.54 1.09
CA ILE A 116 8.37 7.07 2.37
C ILE A 116 7.89 6.18 3.51
N ALA A 117 6.57 5.94 3.57
CA ALA A 117 5.96 5.22 4.68
C ALA A 117 4.53 4.77 4.34
N SER A 118 4.09 3.72 5.03
CA SER A 118 2.67 3.41 5.24
C SER A 118 2.38 3.59 6.72
N VAL A 119 1.50 4.53 7.06
CA VAL A 119 1.28 5.02 8.43
C VAL A 119 -0.07 4.56 8.94
N LEU A 120 -0.07 3.93 10.12
CA LEU A 120 -1.29 3.60 10.84
C LEU A 120 -1.92 4.90 11.34
N GLY A 121 -3.11 5.25 10.87
CA GLY A 121 -3.77 6.49 11.26
C GLY A 121 -5.18 6.66 10.70
N ASP A 122 -5.95 7.52 11.36
CA ASP A 122 -7.31 7.89 10.92
C ASP A 122 -7.23 8.99 9.87
N LEU A 123 -7.63 8.69 8.64
CA LEU A 123 -7.60 9.59 7.49
C LEU A 123 -6.24 10.32 7.39
N CYS A 124 -6.28 11.65 7.27
CA CYS A 124 -5.11 12.52 7.19
C CYS A 124 -4.58 12.99 8.56
N SER A 125 -5.06 12.44 9.69
CA SER A 125 -4.61 12.85 11.03
C SER A 125 -3.10 12.82 11.27
N PRO A 126 -2.31 11.88 10.69
CA PRO A 126 -0.85 11.91 10.87
C PRO A 126 -0.14 12.91 9.95
N LEU A 127 -0.85 13.60 9.06
CA LEU A 127 -0.26 14.44 8.02
C LEU A 127 -0.24 15.91 8.45
N ARG A 128 0.85 16.59 8.07
CA ARG A 128 0.94 18.05 8.27
C ARG A 128 0.02 18.76 7.27
N PRO A 129 -0.78 19.76 7.70
CA PRO A 129 -1.58 20.55 6.77
C PRO A 129 -0.71 21.19 5.67
N GLY A 130 -1.19 21.11 4.42
CA GLY A 130 -0.53 21.69 3.25
C GLY A 130 0.75 20.98 2.79
N SER A 131 0.99 19.72 3.22
CA SER A 131 2.16 18.96 2.78
C SER A 131 1.91 18.01 1.59
N VAL A 132 0.66 17.80 1.20
CA VAL A 132 0.28 16.81 0.18
C VAL A 132 0.05 17.51 -1.16
N ASP A 133 0.70 17.03 -2.21
CA ASP A 133 0.56 17.56 -3.57
C ASP A 133 -0.55 16.84 -4.36
N VAL A 134 -0.69 15.53 -4.15
CA VAL A 134 -1.77 14.69 -4.72
C VAL A 134 -2.34 13.81 -3.62
N LEU A 135 -3.65 13.87 -3.42
CA LEU A 135 -4.38 13.03 -2.48
C LEU A 135 -5.24 12.03 -3.26
N LEU A 136 -5.04 10.75 -3.01
CA LEU A 136 -5.82 9.63 -3.54
C LEU A 136 -6.68 9.08 -2.41
N PHE A 137 -7.96 8.84 -2.69
CA PHE A 137 -8.85 8.24 -1.71
C PHE A 137 -9.96 7.44 -2.40
N ASN A 138 -9.95 6.13 -2.22
CA ASN A 138 -11.08 5.26 -2.50
C ASN A 138 -11.78 4.90 -1.18
N PRO A 139 -12.76 5.72 -0.73
CA PRO A 139 -13.33 5.58 0.61
C PRO A 139 -14.24 4.34 0.72
N PRO A 140 -14.57 3.88 1.94
CA PRO A 140 -15.68 2.96 2.13
C PRO A 140 -17.01 3.66 1.76
N TYR A 141 -17.48 3.43 0.53
CA TYR A 141 -18.64 4.13 -0.04
C TYR A 141 -19.96 3.36 0.10
N VAL A 142 -19.91 2.08 0.48
CA VAL A 142 -21.11 1.25 0.60
C VAL A 142 -21.95 1.74 1.79
N PRO A 143 -23.23 2.09 1.58
CA PRO A 143 -24.12 2.44 2.67
C PRO A 143 -24.22 1.29 3.67
N THR A 144 -23.91 1.58 4.94
CA THR A 144 -24.00 0.62 6.04
C THR A 144 -24.79 1.27 7.18
N GLU A 145 -25.54 0.46 7.94
CA GLU A 145 -26.30 0.98 9.09
C GLU A 145 -25.39 1.52 10.19
N GLN A 146 -24.17 1.01 10.29
CA GLN A 146 -23.16 1.38 11.28
C GLN A 146 -21.77 1.41 10.64
N LEU A 147 -20.96 2.39 11.04
CA LEU A 147 -19.55 2.42 10.67
C LEU A 147 -18.82 1.22 11.29
N PRO A 148 -17.96 0.51 10.53
CA PRO A 148 -17.08 -0.51 11.08
C PRO A 148 -16.27 0.05 12.25
N ARG A 149 -16.07 -0.75 13.29
CA ARG A 149 -15.18 -0.37 14.39
C ARG A 149 -13.74 -0.31 13.86
N LEU A 150 -13.04 0.77 14.19
CA LEU A 150 -11.61 0.87 13.92
C LEU A 150 -10.87 -0.18 14.77
N PRO A 151 -9.91 -0.94 14.19
CA PRO A 151 -9.13 -1.90 14.95
C PRO A 151 -8.38 -1.18 16.08
N LEU A 152 -8.49 -1.68 17.31
CA LEU A 152 -7.74 -1.12 18.43
C LEU A 152 -6.29 -1.62 18.38
N VAL A 153 -5.32 -0.74 18.64
CA VAL A 153 -3.89 -1.08 18.65
C VAL A 153 -3.59 -2.29 19.55
N THR A 154 -4.34 -2.45 20.64
CA THR A 154 -4.19 -3.55 21.62
C THR A 154 -4.71 -4.90 21.14
N GLU A 155 -5.65 -4.96 20.19
CA GLU A 155 -6.21 -6.22 19.69
C GLU A 155 -5.18 -6.97 18.82
N HIS A 156 -4.38 -6.23 18.05
CA HIS A 156 -3.29 -6.79 17.26
C HIS A 156 -2.12 -7.33 18.11
N GLU A 157 -1.82 -6.71 19.26
CA GLU A 157 -0.81 -7.23 20.20
C GLU A 157 -1.27 -8.54 20.84
N ALA A 158 -2.58 -8.66 21.13
CA ALA A 158 -3.17 -9.87 21.69
C ALA A 158 -3.20 -11.03 20.69
N GLU A 159 -3.53 -10.78 19.42
CA GLU A 159 -3.50 -11.80 18.36
C GLU A 159 -2.07 -12.25 18.04
N ALA A 160 -1.10 -11.33 17.95
CA ALA A 160 0.31 -11.69 17.74
C ALA A 160 0.92 -12.44 18.93
N ALA A 161 0.44 -12.21 20.16
CA ALA A 161 0.83 -12.96 21.36
C ALA A 161 0.09 -14.31 21.49
N ALA A 162 -0.97 -14.53 20.73
CA ALA A 162 -1.77 -15.75 20.77
C ALA A 162 -1.28 -16.85 19.80
N GLU A 163 -0.33 -16.58 18.90
CA GLU A 163 0.37 -17.64 18.19
C GLU A 163 1.26 -18.43 19.18
N PRO A 164 0.99 -19.73 19.43
CA PRO A 164 1.76 -20.45 20.42
C PRO A 164 3.15 -20.79 19.88
N LEU A 165 4.17 -20.38 20.62
CA LEU A 165 5.45 -21.07 20.72
C LEU A 165 5.21 -22.56 21.03
N SER A 166 5.03 -23.41 20.03
CA SER A 166 5.15 -24.85 20.22
C SER A 166 5.42 -25.58 18.90
N ARG A 167 6.70 -25.88 18.68
CA ARG A 167 7.19 -27.25 18.44
C ARG A 167 8.71 -27.23 18.38
N GLY A 168 9.29 -27.19 19.58
CA GLY A 168 10.72 -27.35 19.76
C GLY A 168 11.01 -28.00 21.11
N HIS A 169 10.87 -29.32 21.18
CA HIS A 169 11.71 -30.16 22.03
C HIS A 169 11.74 -31.56 21.42
N GLY A 170 12.88 -31.93 20.85
CA GLY A 170 13.27 -33.33 20.76
C GLY A 170 13.69 -33.84 22.15
N TRP A 171 13.88 -35.15 22.25
CA TRP A 171 14.88 -35.82 23.09
C TRP A 171 15.14 -37.20 22.47
N ASP A 172 16.39 -37.44 22.11
CA ASP A 172 16.99 -38.74 21.82
C ASP A 172 17.13 -39.56 23.12
N GLY A 173 17.19 -40.89 23.00
CA GLY A 173 17.77 -41.76 24.03
C GLY A 173 17.12 -43.13 24.20
N ASP A 174 17.58 -44.08 23.38
CA ASP A 174 17.90 -45.50 23.63
C ASP A 174 17.55 -46.12 25.01
N ASP A 175 16.90 -47.30 25.06
CA ASP A 175 17.57 -48.63 24.99
C ASP A 175 16.73 -49.79 25.60
N GLU A 176 16.87 -50.96 24.98
CA GLU A 176 16.75 -52.36 25.48
C GLU A 176 15.52 -52.95 26.24
N SER A 177 14.88 -53.93 25.57
CA SER A 177 14.87 -55.37 25.93
C SER A 177 13.53 -56.11 26.20
N VAL A 178 13.48 -57.33 25.63
CA VAL A 178 12.71 -58.55 25.97
C VAL A 178 11.24 -58.67 25.53
N ALA A 179 11.00 -59.35 24.39
CA ALA A 179 10.49 -60.75 24.32
C ALA A 179 10.27 -61.17 22.86
#